data_AF-D6U058-F1
#
_entry.id   AF-D6U058-F1
#
_cell.length_a   1.000
_cell.length_b   1.000
_cell.length_c   1.000
_cell.angle_alpha   90.00
_cell.angle_beta   90.00
_cell.angle_gamma   90.00
#
_symmetry.space_group_name_H-M   'P 1'
#
loop_
_entity.id
_entity.type
_entity.pdbx_description
1 polymer ?
#
loop_
_entity_poly.entity_id
_entity_poly.type
_entity_poly.pdbx_seq_one_letter_code
_entity_poly.pdbx_strand_id
1 'polypeptide(L)'
;MRKFFIPVSIATLLALVIAAVSLTSLHTDVQAAPVEHGRVVHVVEHAITDTVVDVGPKGDSVGDLLPFANPVFDAADTHKVGNDNGNCIRTVVGTAYECNWTTLLAGGQITVEGPYYDSGADSILAITGGTGIYKNVHGEMRLHARGNPIGSEYDFIFNLD
;
A
#
# COMPACT_ATOMS: atom_id res chain seq x y z
N MET A 1 69.41 -45.24 -16.02
CA MET A 1 69.00 -46.56 -16.55
C MET A 1 68.41 -47.36 -15.40
N ARG A 2 67.15 -47.82 -15.54
CA ARG A 2 66.37 -48.84 -14.79
C ARG A 2 66.87 -49.20 -13.37
N LYS A 3 66.01 -49.20 -12.35
CA LYS A 3 64.97 -50.24 -12.19
C LYS A 3 63.85 -49.76 -11.27
N PHE A 4 62.62 -49.93 -11.75
CA PHE A 4 61.38 -49.94 -10.98
C PHE A 4 61.30 -51.25 -10.17
N PHE A 5 60.83 -51.16 -8.92
CA PHE A 5 60.18 -52.26 -8.21
C PHE A 5 59.05 -51.70 -7.32
N ILE A 6 57.83 -52.12 -7.64
CA ILE A 6 56.58 -52.08 -6.86
C ILE A 6 56.21 -53.57 -6.72
N PRO A 7 55.80 -54.14 -5.56
CA PRO A 7 54.43 -54.02 -5.00
C PRO A 7 54.41 -54.10 -3.44
N VAL A 8 53.33 -53.97 -2.65
CA VAL A 8 51.99 -54.59 -2.53
C VAL A 8 51.27 -53.78 -1.44
N SER A 9 50.17 -53.08 -1.73
CA SER A 9 48.76 -53.39 -1.37
C SER A 9 48.34 -53.49 0.12
N ILE A 10 47.29 -52.69 0.42
CA ILE A 10 46.12 -52.91 1.32
C ILE A 10 46.12 -52.27 2.73
N ALA A 11 45.21 -51.29 2.83
CA ALA A 11 44.32 -50.90 3.93
C ALA A 11 44.90 -50.46 5.28
N THR A 12 44.61 -49.20 5.66
CA THR A 12 43.62 -48.90 6.72
C THR A 12 43.30 -47.40 6.78
N LEU A 13 42.00 -47.10 6.86
CA LEU A 13 41.27 -45.91 7.32
C LEU A 13 42.11 -44.76 7.94
N LEU A 14 41.79 -43.49 7.65
CA LEU A 14 40.81 -42.69 8.42
C LEU A 14 40.77 -41.21 7.96
N ALA A 15 39.57 -40.62 8.06
CA ALA A 15 39.25 -39.19 8.15
C ALA A 15 39.24 -38.33 6.86
N LEU A 16 38.09 -38.40 6.20
CA LEU A 16 37.44 -37.29 5.49
C LEU A 16 37.53 -35.99 6.32
N VAL A 17 38.11 -34.93 5.75
CA VAL A 17 37.83 -33.55 6.19
C VAL A 17 37.33 -32.78 4.96
N ILE A 18 36.04 -32.93 4.68
CA ILE A 18 35.31 -32.02 3.80
C ILE A 18 34.96 -30.82 4.70
N ALA A 19 35.77 -29.77 4.63
CA ALA A 19 35.44 -28.49 5.24
C ALA A 19 34.27 -27.87 4.45
N ALA A 20 33.06 -28.05 4.96
CA ALA A 20 31.89 -27.34 4.49
C ALA A 20 32.05 -25.85 4.84
N VAL A 21 32.35 -25.03 3.83
CA VAL A 21 32.29 -23.57 3.93
C VAL A 21 30.82 -23.18 3.96
N SER A 22 30.27 -23.03 5.15
CA SER A 22 28.92 -22.48 5.34
C SER A 22 28.95 -20.98 5.07
N LEU A 23 28.58 -20.58 3.85
CA LEU A 23 28.21 -19.21 3.51
C LEU A 23 26.95 -18.84 4.31
N THR A 24 27.12 -18.15 5.42
CA THR A 24 26.02 -17.55 6.17
C THR A 24 25.65 -16.24 5.49
N SER A 25 24.52 -16.23 4.78
CA SER A 25 23.91 -15.01 4.26
C SER A 25 23.52 -14.13 5.45
N LEU A 26 24.21 -12.99 5.61
CA LEU A 26 23.77 -11.91 6.49
C LEU A 26 22.52 -11.29 5.85
N HIS A 27 21.34 -11.75 6.25
CA HIS A 27 20.11 -11.02 6.01
C HIS A 27 20.06 -9.87 7.02
N THR A 28 20.32 -8.66 6.54
CA THR A 28 19.93 -7.44 7.26
C THR A 28 18.42 -7.34 7.16
N ASP A 29 17.72 -7.91 8.14
CA ASP A 29 16.33 -7.55 8.38
C ASP A 29 16.30 -6.06 8.70
N VAL A 30 15.89 -5.26 7.72
CA VAL A 30 15.51 -3.87 7.97
C VAL A 30 14.24 -3.94 8.79
N GLN A 31 14.42 -4.00 10.11
CA GLN A 31 13.34 -3.95 11.07
C GLN A 31 12.72 -2.56 10.96
N ALA A 32 11.66 -2.44 10.16
CA ALA A 32 10.86 -1.22 10.13
C ALA A 32 10.45 -0.91 11.57
N ALA A 33 10.82 0.28 12.05
CA ALA A 33 10.43 0.74 13.37
C ALA A 33 8.90 0.64 13.52
N PRO A 34 8.39 0.26 14.71
CA PRO A 34 6.97 0.36 14.99
C PRO A 34 6.48 1.76 14.61
N VAL A 35 5.31 1.84 13.98
CA VAL A 35 4.61 3.11 13.84
C VAL A 35 4.34 3.60 15.26
N GLU A 36 4.92 4.73 15.66
CA GLU A 36 4.52 5.36 16.92
C GLU A 36 3.05 5.78 16.80
N HIS A 37 2.25 5.41 17.80
CA HIS A 37 0.88 5.88 17.93
C HIS A 37 0.81 7.41 17.76
N GLY A 38 -0.13 7.89 16.95
CA GLY A 38 -0.28 9.32 16.67
C GLY A 38 0.58 9.83 15.51
N ARG A 39 1.10 8.95 14.65
CA ARG A 39 1.74 9.36 13.39
C ARG A 39 0.68 9.81 12.39
N VAL A 40 0.84 11.04 11.89
CA VAL A 40 0.01 11.58 10.81
C VAL A 40 0.70 11.36 9.47
N VAL A 41 -0.04 10.82 8.49
CA VAL A 41 0.36 10.84 7.08
C VAL A 41 -0.62 11.76 6.36
N HIS A 42 -0.12 12.82 5.74
CA HIS A 42 -0.93 13.77 4.96
C HIS A 42 -0.41 13.81 3.53
N VAL A 43 -1.29 13.46 2.61
CA VAL A 43 -1.05 13.49 1.17
C VAL A 43 -2.26 14.10 0.45
N VAL A 44 -2.04 14.58 -0.77
CA VAL A 44 -3.08 15.18 -1.62
C VAL A 44 -3.31 14.29 -2.82
N GLU A 45 -4.54 13.84 -3.01
CA GLU A 45 -4.95 13.12 -4.21
C GLU A 45 -5.46 14.11 -5.27
N HIS A 46 -5.11 13.88 -6.54
CA HIS A 46 -5.71 14.61 -7.68
C HIS A 46 -6.70 13.70 -8.40
N ALA A 47 -7.99 13.93 -8.22
CA ALA A 47 -9.09 13.10 -8.71
C ALA A 47 -9.34 13.30 -10.22
N ILE A 48 -8.43 12.78 -11.06
CA ILE A 48 -8.41 13.03 -12.52
C ILE A 48 -8.98 11.87 -13.34
N THR A 49 -9.19 10.70 -12.74
CA THR A 49 -9.68 9.49 -13.45
C THR A 49 -11.12 9.11 -13.09
N ASP A 50 -11.65 9.72 -12.04
CA ASP A 50 -12.98 9.52 -11.49
C ASP A 50 -14.06 9.60 -12.57
N THR A 51 -14.72 8.47 -12.81
CA THR A 51 -15.78 8.37 -13.80
C THR A 51 -16.91 7.51 -13.27
N VAL A 52 -18.12 8.08 -13.17
CA VAL A 52 -19.30 7.31 -12.78
C VAL A 52 -19.66 6.31 -13.89
N VAL A 53 -19.83 5.05 -13.50
CA VAL A 53 -20.36 3.97 -14.32
C VAL A 53 -21.82 3.77 -13.92
N ASP A 54 -22.72 4.10 -14.85
CA ASP A 54 -24.15 3.84 -14.76
C ASP A 54 -24.40 2.33 -14.93
N VAL A 55 -24.73 1.66 -13.82
CA VAL A 55 -25.00 0.22 -13.77
C VAL A 55 -26.51 -0.05 -13.74
N GLY A 56 -27.25 0.84 -13.08
CA GLY A 56 -28.68 0.71 -12.85
C GLY A 56 -29.54 1.34 -13.94
N PRO A 57 -30.70 1.92 -13.56
CA PRO A 57 -31.49 2.77 -14.44
C PRO A 57 -30.67 3.99 -14.90
N LYS A 58 -30.89 4.40 -16.15
CA LYS A 58 -30.22 5.57 -16.73
C LYS A 58 -30.23 6.80 -15.79
N GLY A 59 -29.05 7.33 -15.52
CA GLY A 59 -28.84 8.46 -14.61
C GLY A 59 -28.38 8.00 -13.23
N ASP A 60 -28.27 8.94 -12.29
CA ASP A 60 -27.79 8.63 -10.95
C ASP A 60 -28.72 7.64 -10.21
N SER A 61 -28.20 6.45 -9.89
CA SER A 61 -28.98 5.35 -9.33
C SER A 61 -28.21 4.54 -8.28
N VAL A 62 -28.94 3.95 -7.33
CA VAL A 62 -28.35 3.07 -6.31
C VAL A 62 -27.66 1.89 -7.00
N GLY A 63 -26.40 1.65 -6.65
CA GLY A 63 -25.55 0.62 -7.25
C GLY A 63 -24.60 1.11 -8.34
N ASP A 64 -24.73 2.37 -8.79
CA ASP A 64 -23.74 2.97 -9.70
C ASP A 64 -22.34 2.98 -9.07
N LEU A 65 -21.33 2.82 -9.91
CA LEU A 65 -19.95 2.69 -9.46
C LEU A 65 -19.17 3.96 -9.77
N LEU A 66 -18.22 4.31 -8.90
CA LEU A 66 -17.22 5.33 -9.12
C LEU A 66 -15.83 4.70 -8.95
N PRO A 67 -15.28 4.01 -9.96
CA PRO A 67 -13.89 3.56 -9.94
C PRO A 67 -12.91 4.71 -10.22
N PHE A 68 -11.72 4.62 -9.62
CA PHE A 68 -10.65 5.61 -9.78
C PHE A 68 -9.26 5.02 -9.57
N ALA A 69 -8.25 5.67 -10.14
CA ALA A 69 -6.83 5.42 -9.92
C ALA A 69 -6.01 6.70 -10.16
N ASN A 70 -5.68 7.42 -9.09
CA ASN A 70 -5.19 8.79 -9.18
C ASN A 70 -3.74 8.94 -8.69
N PRO A 71 -3.03 10.01 -9.11
CA PRO A 71 -1.74 10.37 -8.52
C PRO A 71 -1.93 11.01 -7.14
N VAL A 72 -0.97 10.72 -6.26
CA VAL A 72 -0.97 11.23 -4.88
C VAL A 72 0.33 12.03 -4.65
N PHE A 73 0.18 13.22 -4.09
CA PHE A 73 1.21 14.22 -3.86
C PHE A 73 1.47 14.44 -2.36
N ASP A 74 2.61 15.03 -2.04
CA ASP A 74 2.91 15.46 -0.67
C ASP A 74 1.89 16.48 -0.14
N ALA A 75 1.87 16.71 1.17
CA ALA A 75 0.96 17.67 1.82
C ALA A 75 1.08 19.12 1.28
N ALA A 76 2.23 19.47 0.71
CA ALA A 76 2.46 20.76 0.08
C ALA A 76 1.92 20.83 -1.36
N ASP A 77 1.47 19.70 -1.91
CA ASP A 77 0.96 19.54 -3.26
C ASP A 77 1.99 19.93 -4.34
N THR A 78 3.23 19.47 -4.16
CA THR A 78 4.37 19.85 -5.01
C THR A 78 5.10 18.67 -5.64
N HIS A 79 5.13 17.52 -4.96
CA HIS A 79 5.82 16.33 -5.46
C HIS A 79 4.91 15.11 -5.39
N LYS A 80 4.86 14.34 -6.48
CA LYS A 80 4.19 13.05 -6.50
C LYS A 80 4.92 12.08 -5.56
N VAL A 81 4.23 11.56 -4.56
CA VAL A 81 4.76 10.61 -3.55
C VAL A 81 4.15 9.22 -3.68
N GLY A 82 3.12 9.07 -4.51
CA GLY A 82 2.41 7.81 -4.65
C GLY A 82 1.29 7.83 -5.67
N ASN A 83 0.41 6.85 -5.51
CA ASN A 83 -0.82 6.69 -6.27
C ASN A 83 -1.87 6.13 -5.31
N ASP A 84 -3.13 6.22 -5.71
CA ASP A 84 -4.18 5.42 -5.12
C ASP A 84 -5.00 4.72 -6.20
N ASN A 85 -5.83 3.79 -5.77
CA ASN A 85 -6.87 3.21 -6.60
C ASN A 85 -7.97 2.60 -5.73
N GLY A 86 -9.20 2.67 -6.22
CA GLY A 86 -10.35 2.22 -5.46
C GLY A 86 -11.64 2.26 -6.24
N ASN A 87 -12.73 2.13 -5.50
CA ASN A 87 -14.06 2.34 -6.02
C ASN A 87 -15.00 2.86 -4.93
N CYS A 88 -16.09 3.44 -5.37
CA CYS A 88 -17.26 3.68 -4.54
C CYS A 88 -18.52 3.12 -5.19
N ILE A 89 -19.51 2.74 -4.36
CA ILE A 89 -20.83 2.27 -4.78
C ILE A 89 -21.88 3.26 -4.30
N ARG A 90 -22.76 3.70 -5.19
CA ARG A 90 -23.83 4.65 -4.87
C ARG A 90 -24.82 3.99 -3.90
N THR A 91 -24.91 4.51 -2.69
CA THR A 91 -25.83 4.00 -1.66
C THR A 91 -27.03 4.91 -1.48
N VAL A 92 -26.87 6.23 -1.68
CA VAL A 92 -27.95 7.23 -1.60
C VAL A 92 -27.81 8.24 -2.73
N VAL A 93 -28.74 8.20 -3.69
CA VAL A 93 -28.77 9.08 -4.88
C VAL A 93 -28.64 10.55 -4.49
N GLY A 94 -27.77 11.28 -5.20
CA GLY A 94 -27.47 12.70 -4.98
C GLY A 94 -26.95 13.06 -3.58
N THR A 95 -26.49 12.07 -2.80
CA THR A 95 -26.09 12.28 -1.40
C THR A 95 -24.78 11.60 -1.05
N ALA A 96 -24.69 10.27 -1.25
CA ALA A 96 -23.57 9.51 -0.72
C ALA A 96 -23.23 8.26 -1.55
N TYR A 97 -21.94 7.93 -1.53
CA TYR A 97 -21.41 6.61 -1.89
C TYR A 97 -20.79 5.95 -0.65
N GLU A 98 -20.65 4.63 -0.69
CA GLU A 98 -19.75 3.87 0.18
C GLU A 98 -18.48 3.53 -0.61
N CYS A 99 -17.30 3.84 -0.06
CA CYS A 99 -16.03 3.75 -0.77
C CYS A 99 -15.04 2.83 -0.09
N ASN A 100 -14.18 2.19 -0.89
CA ASN A 100 -12.97 1.56 -0.41
C ASN A 100 -11.80 1.77 -1.39
N TRP A 101 -10.62 2.09 -0.88
CA TRP A 101 -9.45 2.27 -1.72
C TRP A 101 -8.13 1.97 -1.01
N THR A 102 -7.07 1.95 -1.81
CA THR A 102 -5.70 1.74 -1.39
C THR A 102 -4.84 2.92 -1.79
N THR A 103 -4.15 3.55 -0.84
CA THR A 103 -3.12 4.55 -1.10
C THR A 103 -1.74 3.88 -1.04
N LEU A 104 -1.00 3.93 -2.15
CA LEU A 104 0.33 3.35 -2.34
C LEU A 104 1.38 4.45 -2.16
N LEU A 105 2.22 4.32 -1.13
CA LEU A 105 3.27 5.28 -0.79
C LEU A 105 4.64 4.60 -0.76
N ALA A 106 5.69 5.42 -0.66
CA ALA A 106 6.99 4.91 -0.28
C ALA A 106 6.89 4.16 1.07
N GLY A 107 7.34 2.91 1.08
CA GLY A 107 7.34 2.05 2.27
C GLY A 107 6.13 1.12 2.42
N GLY A 108 5.09 1.22 1.58
CA GLY A 108 3.95 0.28 1.59
C GLY A 108 2.63 0.95 1.22
N GLN A 109 1.52 0.28 1.54
CA GLN A 109 0.17 0.79 1.27
C GLN A 109 -0.64 0.98 2.54
N ILE A 110 -1.66 1.83 2.48
CA ILE A 110 -2.70 2.01 3.50
C ILE A 110 -4.05 1.79 2.81
N THR A 111 -4.95 1.00 3.40
CA THR A 111 -6.31 0.78 2.88
C THR A 111 -7.34 1.41 3.79
N VAL A 112 -8.39 1.99 3.20
CA VAL A 112 -9.48 2.65 3.92
C VAL A 112 -10.86 2.24 3.39
N GLU A 113 -11.87 2.39 4.23
CA GLU A 113 -13.28 2.15 3.91
C GLU A 113 -14.18 3.16 4.63
N GLY A 114 -15.20 3.69 3.96
CA GLY A 114 -16.18 4.59 4.54
C GLY A 114 -16.91 5.48 3.52
N PRO A 115 -17.72 6.44 3.98
CA PRO A 115 -18.61 7.18 3.10
C PRO A 115 -17.91 8.28 2.31
N TYR A 116 -18.46 8.62 1.15
CA TYR A 116 -18.13 9.82 0.38
C TYR A 116 -19.41 10.61 0.14
N TYR A 117 -19.36 11.95 0.29
CA TYR A 117 -20.54 12.81 0.21
C TYR A 117 -20.48 13.75 -0.99
N ASP A 118 -21.53 13.75 -1.81
CA ASP A 118 -21.66 14.61 -3.01
C ASP A 118 -21.57 16.10 -2.69
N SER A 119 -21.90 16.48 -1.46
CA SER A 119 -21.83 17.86 -0.97
C SER A 119 -20.40 18.41 -0.83
N GLY A 120 -19.38 17.55 -0.90
CA GLY A 120 -17.99 17.92 -0.58
C GLY A 120 -17.72 18.09 0.91
N ALA A 121 -18.68 17.72 1.77
CA ALA A 121 -18.45 17.69 3.21
C ALA A 121 -17.39 16.66 3.58
N ASP A 122 -16.64 16.94 4.64
CA ASP A 122 -15.65 16.02 5.18
C ASP A 122 -16.26 14.66 5.50
N SER A 123 -15.46 13.62 5.26
CA SER A 123 -15.77 12.25 5.68
C SER A 123 -14.64 11.67 6.51
N ILE A 124 -14.98 10.73 7.40
CA ILE A 124 -14.04 9.94 8.18
C ILE A 124 -14.15 8.50 7.74
N LEU A 125 -13.04 7.95 7.26
CA LEU A 125 -12.95 6.57 6.82
C LEU A 125 -12.11 5.75 7.79
N ALA A 126 -12.50 4.51 8.01
CA ALA A 126 -11.74 3.58 8.83
C ALA A 126 -10.50 3.12 8.07
N ILE A 127 -9.34 3.12 8.74
CA ILE A 127 -8.15 2.44 8.23
C ILE A 127 -8.32 0.94 8.44
N THR A 128 -8.42 0.19 7.35
CA THR A 128 -8.70 -1.26 7.35
C THR A 128 -7.45 -2.12 7.25
N GLY A 129 -6.29 -1.51 6.97
CA GLY A 129 -5.01 -2.20 7.00
C GLY A 129 -3.88 -1.46 6.27
N GLY A 130 -2.75 -2.15 6.17
CA GLY A 130 -1.59 -1.65 5.45
C GLY A 130 -0.48 -2.68 5.29
N THR A 131 0.57 -2.32 4.55
CA THR A 131 1.72 -3.18 4.25
C THR A 131 3.05 -2.47 4.52
N GLY A 132 4.14 -3.23 4.55
CA GLY A 132 5.49 -2.67 4.72
C GLY A 132 5.65 -1.89 6.04
N ILE A 133 6.05 -0.62 5.97
CA ILE A 133 6.16 0.26 7.14
C ILE A 133 4.80 0.64 7.74
N TYR A 134 3.71 0.37 7.01
CA TYR A 134 2.33 0.59 7.43
C TYR A 134 1.65 -0.73 7.82
N LYS A 135 2.40 -1.81 8.07
CA LYS A 135 1.81 -3.06 8.55
C LYS A 135 1.11 -2.85 9.90
N ASN A 136 -0.05 -3.46 10.08
CA ASN A 136 -0.86 -3.43 11.31
C ASN A 136 -1.32 -2.03 11.77
N VAL A 137 -1.29 -1.02 10.89
CA VAL A 137 -1.85 0.31 11.21
C VAL A 137 -3.37 0.23 11.29
N HIS A 138 -3.92 0.96 12.25
CA HIS A 138 -5.35 1.21 12.40
C HIS A 138 -5.59 2.73 12.52
N GLY A 139 -6.83 3.11 12.83
CA GLY A 139 -7.22 4.51 13.03
C GLY A 139 -8.18 4.99 11.95
N GLU A 140 -8.05 6.26 11.59
CA GLU A 140 -9.00 6.94 10.72
C GLU A 140 -8.30 7.83 9.69
N MET A 141 -8.93 7.99 8.54
CA MET A 141 -8.55 8.96 7.53
C MET A 141 -9.63 10.01 7.38
N ARG A 142 -9.28 11.29 7.57
CA ARG A 142 -10.13 12.40 7.16
C ARG A 142 -9.96 12.64 5.67
N LEU A 143 -11.07 12.56 4.94
CA LEU A 143 -11.21 12.99 3.56
C LEU A 143 -11.73 14.43 3.52
N HIS A 144 -10.99 15.33 2.90
CA HIS A 144 -11.41 16.73 2.76
C HIS A 144 -11.35 17.16 1.29
N ALA A 145 -12.50 17.57 0.76
CA ALA A 145 -12.59 18.06 -0.61
C ALA A 145 -11.93 19.45 -0.73
N ARG A 146 -11.09 19.62 -1.76
CA ARG A 146 -10.41 20.88 -2.08
C ARG A 146 -10.27 21.02 -3.60
N GLY A 147 -9.39 21.92 -4.05
CA GLY A 147 -9.18 22.20 -5.47
C GLY A 147 -10.13 23.23 -6.06
N ASN A 148 -10.03 23.45 -7.36
CA ASN A 148 -10.89 24.35 -8.13
C ASN A 148 -11.23 23.73 -9.50
N PRO A 149 -12.40 23.10 -9.66
CA PRO A 149 -13.53 23.10 -8.72
C PRO A 149 -13.28 22.27 -7.45
N ILE A 150 -14.03 22.56 -6.38
CA ILE A 150 -14.01 21.73 -5.17
C ILE A 150 -14.35 20.28 -5.53
N GLY A 151 -13.55 19.34 -5.03
CA GLY A 151 -13.64 17.92 -5.35
C GLY A 151 -12.80 17.49 -6.55
N SER A 152 -12.00 18.39 -7.14
CA SER A 152 -10.94 18.00 -8.10
C SER A 152 -9.69 17.44 -7.42
N GLU A 153 -9.56 17.70 -6.11
CA GLU A 153 -8.45 17.29 -5.27
C GLU A 153 -8.98 16.95 -3.87
N TYR A 154 -8.28 16.07 -3.16
CA TYR A 154 -8.64 15.69 -1.80
C TYR A 154 -7.42 15.62 -0.88
N ASP A 155 -7.53 16.21 0.32
CA ASP A 155 -6.56 15.90 1.37
C ASP A 155 -6.94 14.54 1.98
N PHE A 156 -5.99 13.60 1.95
CA PHE A 156 -6.03 12.36 2.70
C PHE A 156 -5.17 12.54 3.95
N ILE A 157 -5.81 12.62 5.11
CA ILE A 157 -5.13 12.81 6.39
C ILE A 157 -5.35 11.56 7.24
N PHE A 158 -4.38 10.65 7.21
CA PHE A 158 -4.38 9.42 7.98
C PHE A 158 -3.84 9.69 9.38
N ASN A 159 -4.65 9.44 10.40
CA ASN A 159 -4.24 9.38 11.79
C ASN A 159 -3.99 7.91 12.14
N LEU A 160 -2.72 7.53 12.24
CA LEU A 160 -2.32 6.14 12.46
C LEU A 160 -2.26 5.80 13.96
N ASP A 161 -2.95 4.72 14.31
CA ASP A 161 -2.87 4.02 15.60
C ASP A 161 -2.07 2.73 15.47
#